data_AF-A0A1G2KW97-F1
#
_entry.id   AF-A0A1G2KW97-F1
#
_cell.length_a   1.000
_cell.length_b   1.000
_cell.length_c   1.000
_cell.angle_alpha   90.00
_cell.angle_beta   90.00
_cell.angle_gamma   90.00
#
_symmetry.space_group_name_H-M   'P 1'
#
loop_
_entity.id
_entity.type
_entity.pdbx_description
1 polymer ?
#
loop_
_entity_poly.entity_id
_entity_poly.type
_entity_poly.pdbx_seq_one_letter_code
_entity_poly.pdbx_strand_id
1 'polypeptide(L)'
;MYGVVIPALLPRKREFDGVWGPPVGGLVPATILHHALELPYVMSPQSKKTLIIDDIADSGRSLCHYAEHPIVTLFYYQQSIVTPMLWVRRKRYENEWIVFPWEKGGRLK
;
A
#
# COMPACT_ATOMS: atom_id res chain seq x y z
N MET A 1 10.59 4.59 -7.06
CA MET A 1 9.93 3.58 -6.22
C MET A 1 8.52 3.22 -6.70
N TYR A 2 7.69 4.18 -7.14
CA TYR A 2 6.27 3.94 -7.51
C TYR A 2 5.99 3.84 -9.02
N GLY A 3 7.03 3.59 -9.83
CA GLY A 3 6.98 3.73 -11.30
C GLY A 3 5.95 2.85 -12.02
N VAL A 4 5.42 1.81 -11.37
CA VAL A 4 4.34 0.95 -11.92
C VAL A 4 2.99 1.29 -11.29
N VAL A 5 2.96 1.63 -10.01
CA VAL A 5 1.72 1.86 -9.25
C VAL A 5 1.02 3.15 -9.68
N ILE A 6 1.74 4.28 -9.76
CA ILE A 6 1.12 5.57 -10.10
C ILE A 6 0.53 5.55 -11.53
N PRO A 7 1.25 5.11 -12.58
CA PRO A 7 0.68 5.06 -13.93
C PRO A 7 -0.52 4.11 -14.04
N ALA A 8 -0.58 3.05 -13.22
CA ALA A 8 -1.72 2.13 -13.20
C ALA A 8 -2.95 2.71 -12.48
N LEU A 9 -2.74 3.50 -11.42
CA LEU A 9 -3.82 4.09 -10.62
C LEU A 9 -4.36 5.40 -11.21
N LEU A 10 -3.51 6.22 -11.82
CA LEU A 10 -3.89 7.57 -12.27
C LEU A 10 -5.08 7.58 -13.25
N PRO A 11 -5.16 6.69 -14.28
CA PRO A 11 -6.33 6.61 -15.16
C PRO A 11 -7.61 6.19 -14.43
N ARG A 12 -7.47 5.46 -13.31
CA ARG A 12 -8.56 4.92 -12.49
C ARG A 12 -8.89 5.79 -11.28
N LYS A 13 -8.29 6.98 -11.14
CA LYS A 13 -8.40 7.77 -9.90
C LYS A 13 -9.83 8.07 -9.47
N ARG A 14 -10.76 8.19 -10.42
CA ARG A 14 -12.19 8.45 -10.17
C ARG A 14 -12.95 7.27 -9.56
N GLU A 15 -12.35 6.09 -9.49
CA GLU A 15 -12.92 4.91 -8.84
C GLU A 15 -12.80 4.99 -7.29
N PHE A 16 -11.88 5.83 -6.79
CA PHE A 16 -11.55 5.94 -5.37
C PHE A 16 -12.09 7.24 -4.78
N ASP A 17 -12.50 7.19 -3.51
CA ASP A 17 -13.00 8.36 -2.77
C ASP A 17 -11.96 9.01 -1.86
N GLY A 18 -10.81 8.35 -1.68
CA GLY A 18 -9.73 8.79 -0.82
C GLY A 18 -8.67 7.72 -0.67
N VAL A 19 -7.60 8.07 0.05
CA VAL A 19 -6.52 7.16 0.39
C VAL A 19 -6.38 7.05 1.90
N TRP A 20 -6.02 5.87 2.37
CA TRP A 20 -5.70 5.64 3.78
C TRP A 20 -4.60 4.59 3.91
N GLY A 21 -3.63 4.86 4.78
CA GLY A 21 -2.58 3.93 5.12
C GLY A 21 -2.73 3.44 6.56
N PRO A 22 -2.80 2.11 6.82
CA PRO A 22 -2.71 1.58 8.17
C PRO A 22 -1.43 2.07 8.86
N PRO A 23 -1.52 2.71 10.04
CA PRO A 23 -0.33 3.20 10.72
C PRO A 23 0.50 2.04 11.30
N VAL A 24 1.84 2.10 11.27
CA VAL A 24 2.69 3.17 10.71
C VAL A 24 3.22 2.88 9.30
N GLY A 25 3.27 1.61 8.88
CA GLY A 25 3.89 1.18 7.61
C GLY A 25 3.24 1.81 6.37
N GLY A 26 1.92 1.95 6.39
CA GLY A 26 1.15 2.54 5.30
C GLY A 26 1.19 4.07 5.21
N LEU A 27 1.65 4.78 6.25
CA LEU A 27 1.56 6.26 6.29
C LEU A 27 2.35 6.91 5.15
N VAL A 28 3.63 6.57 5.04
CA VAL A 28 4.52 7.15 4.01
C VAL A 28 4.04 6.84 2.59
N PRO A 29 3.76 5.57 2.20
CA PRO A 29 3.27 5.30 0.86
C PRO A 29 1.88 5.90 0.61
N ALA A 30 1.00 6.00 1.62
CA ALA A 30 -0.30 6.65 1.47
C ALA A 30 -0.17 8.16 1.24
N THR A 31 0.75 8.85 1.94
CA THR A 31 1.03 10.27 1.68
C THR A 31 1.56 10.50 0.26
N ILE A 32 2.43 9.62 -0.24
CA ILE A 32 2.95 9.73 -1.60
C ILE A 32 1.83 9.57 -2.64
N LEU A 33 0.97 8.58 -2.49
CA LEU A 33 -0.15 8.36 -3.42
C LEU A 33 -1.26 9.40 -3.28
N HIS A 34 -1.49 9.95 -2.08
CA HIS A 34 -2.36 11.12 -1.87
C HIS A 34 -1.99 12.25 -2.83
N HIS A 35 -0.72 12.68 -2.81
CA HIS A 35 -0.24 13.76 -3.66
C HIS A 35 -0.23 13.38 -5.14
N ALA A 36 0.19 12.15 -5.47
CA ALA A 36 0.29 11.71 -6.87
C ALA A 36 -1.07 11.56 -7.56
N LEU A 37 -2.12 11.18 -6.82
CA LEU A 37 -3.46 10.94 -7.37
C LEU A 37 -4.41 12.13 -7.16
N GLU A 38 -4.03 13.11 -6.34
CA GLU A 38 -4.88 14.24 -5.91
C GLU A 38 -6.18 13.75 -5.24
N LEU A 39 -6.10 12.66 -4.47
CA LEU A 39 -7.22 12.09 -3.72
C LEU A 39 -7.11 12.51 -2.24
N PRO A 40 -8.21 12.75 -1.52
CA PRO A 40 -8.12 13.15 -0.11
C PRO A 40 -7.47 12.05 0.74
N TYR A 41 -6.58 12.44 1.66
CA TYR A 41 -6.10 11.55 2.71
C TYR A 41 -7.15 11.53 3.82
N VAL A 42 -7.83 10.39 3.99
CA VAL A 42 -8.87 10.26 5.02
C VAL A 42 -8.26 9.77 6.33
N MET A 43 -8.91 9.99 7.47
CA MET A 43 -8.40 9.57 8.78
C MET A 43 -8.65 8.08 9.08
N SER A 44 -9.65 7.51 8.42
CA SER A 44 -10.01 6.09 8.45
C SER A 44 -10.72 5.73 7.15
N PRO A 45 -10.79 4.44 6.75
CA PRO A 45 -11.56 4.03 5.57
C PRO A 45 -13.02 4.47 5.67
N GLN A 46 -13.49 5.27 4.72
CA GLN A 46 -14.84 5.86 4.74
C GLN A 46 -15.85 5.00 3.98
N SER A 47 -15.40 4.33 2.91
CA SER A 47 -16.23 3.42 2.13
C SER A 47 -15.38 2.31 1.51
N LYS A 48 -16.03 1.31 0.88
CA LYS A 48 -15.34 0.25 0.10
C LYS A 48 -14.50 0.79 -1.07
N LYS A 49 -14.68 2.06 -1.45
CA LYS A 49 -13.88 2.73 -2.50
C LYS A 49 -12.60 3.37 -1.97
N THR A 50 -12.41 3.45 -0.66
CA THR A 50 -11.18 4.02 -0.10
C THR A 50 -9.99 3.11 -0.42
N LEU A 51 -8.95 3.69 -1.02
CA LEU A 51 -7.73 2.99 -1.39
C LEU A 51 -6.85 2.76 -0.16
N ILE A 52 -6.66 1.49 0.18
CA ILE A 52 -5.85 1.07 1.32
C ILE A 52 -4.41 0.86 0.85
N ILE A 53 -3.46 1.51 1.51
CA ILE A 53 -2.07 1.55 1.05
C ILE A 53 -1.16 1.13 2.20
N ASP A 54 -0.38 0.08 1.99
CA ASP A 54 0.57 -0.41 2.99
C ASP A 54 1.97 -0.61 2.38
N ASP A 55 2.98 -0.76 3.21
CA ASP A 55 4.34 -0.99 2.72
C ASP A 55 4.53 -2.44 2.23
N ILE A 56 3.98 -3.43 2.93
CA ILE A 56 4.06 -4.83 2.55
C ILE A 56 2.80 -5.65 2.90
N ALA A 57 2.38 -6.50 1.96
CA ALA A 57 1.51 -7.62 2.23
C ALA A 57 2.37 -8.89 2.44
N ASP A 58 2.80 -9.14 3.69
CA ASP A 58 3.68 -10.28 4.02
C ASP A 58 2.89 -11.53 4.44
N SER A 59 2.39 -11.57 5.67
CA SER A 59 1.40 -12.58 6.10
C SER A 59 -0.03 -12.22 5.70
N GLY A 60 -0.29 -10.93 5.44
CA GLY A 60 -1.62 -10.38 5.15
C GLY A 60 -2.52 -10.20 6.37
N ARG A 61 -2.06 -10.50 7.59
CA ARG A 61 -2.88 -10.37 8.80
C ARG A 61 -3.29 -8.93 9.12
N SER A 62 -2.43 -7.93 8.84
CA SER A 62 -2.80 -6.51 8.99
C SER A 62 -3.87 -6.08 7.98
N LEU A 63 -3.84 -6.67 6.78
CA LEU A 63 -4.68 -6.27 5.65
C LEU A 63 -6.02 -7.02 5.59
N CYS A 64 -6.19 -8.12 6.32
CA CYS A 64 -7.38 -8.97 6.20
C CYS A 64 -8.68 -8.24 6.58
N HIS A 65 -8.60 -7.28 7.52
CA HIS A 65 -9.73 -6.41 7.88
C HIS A 65 -10.20 -5.51 6.74
N TYR A 66 -9.36 -5.31 5.72
CA TYR A 66 -9.62 -4.44 4.57
C TYR A 66 -9.74 -5.22 3.26
N ALA A 67 -9.89 -6.54 3.29
CA ALA A 67 -9.88 -7.39 2.09
C ALA A 67 -10.94 -7.02 1.04
N GLU A 68 -12.01 -6.33 1.45
CA GLU A 68 -13.09 -5.83 0.60
C GLU A 68 -12.78 -4.47 -0.07
N HIS A 69 -11.64 -3.86 0.26
CA HIS A 69 -11.20 -2.59 -0.30
C HIS A 69 -10.18 -2.81 -1.44
N PRO A 70 -9.99 -1.83 -2.33
CA PRO A 70 -8.83 -1.81 -3.20
C PRO A 70 -7.56 -1.61 -2.35
N ILE A 71 -6.64 -2.59 -2.41
CA ILE A 71 -5.38 -2.58 -1.65
C ILE A 71 -4.19 -2.42 -2.60
N VAL A 72 -3.25 -1.56 -2.23
CA VAL A 72 -1.99 -1.35 -2.93
C VAL A 72 -0.83 -1.48 -1.93
N THR A 73 0.23 -2.19 -2.29
CA THR A 73 1.42 -2.28 -1.45
C THR A 73 2.71 -1.94 -2.20
N LEU A 74 3.80 -1.68 -1.49
CA LEU A 74 5.12 -1.61 -2.13
C LEU A 74 5.64 -3.02 -2.41
N PHE A 75 5.53 -3.90 -1.42
CA PHE A 75 5.93 -5.29 -1.52
C PHE A 75 4.76 -6.26 -1.33
N TYR A 76 4.83 -7.38 -2.00
CA TYR A 76 3.88 -8.48 -1.86
C TYR A 76 4.64 -9.80 -1.72
N TYR A 77 4.27 -10.61 -0.74
CA TYR A 77 4.71 -11.99 -0.60
C TYR A 77 3.58 -12.95 -0.98
N GLN A 78 3.87 -13.94 -1.82
CA GLN A 78 2.86 -14.83 -2.38
C GLN A 78 2.10 -15.68 -1.33
N GLN A 79 2.66 -15.87 -0.14
CA GLN A 79 1.98 -16.60 0.95
C GLN A 79 1.07 -15.70 1.80
N SER A 80 0.96 -14.40 1.50
CA SER A 80 0.02 -13.51 2.17
C SER A 80 -1.41 -14.00 1.96
N ILE A 81 -2.22 -13.97 3.03
CA ILE A 81 -3.65 -14.31 2.95
C ILE A 81 -4.47 -13.25 2.20
N VAL A 82 -3.90 -12.07 1.97
CA VAL A 82 -4.48 -10.99 1.18
C VAL A 82 -3.61 -10.74 -0.04
N THR A 83 -4.21 -10.82 -1.22
CA THR A 83 -3.55 -10.42 -2.48
C THR A 83 -3.91 -8.96 -2.78
N PRO A 84 -2.94 -8.02 -2.78
CA PRO A 84 -3.21 -6.64 -3.14
C PRO A 84 -3.54 -6.52 -4.64
N MET A 85 -4.33 -5.51 -5.00
CA MET A 85 -4.68 -5.20 -6.40
C MET A 85 -3.43 -4.82 -7.20
N LEU A 86 -2.49 -4.10 -6.59
CA LEU A 86 -1.21 -3.72 -7.18
C LEU A 86 -0.08 -3.80 -6.14
N TRP A 87 1.11 -4.13 -6.61
CA TRP A 87 2.34 -4.06 -5.84
C TRP A 87 3.52 -3.61 -6.72
N VAL A 88 4.55 -3.01 -6.13
CA VAL A 88 5.76 -2.61 -6.89
C VAL A 88 6.70 -3.79 -7.08
N ARG A 89 6.98 -4.54 -6.01
CA ARG A 89 7.97 -5.63 -6.00
C ARG A 89 7.43 -6.85 -5.27
N ARG A 90 7.96 -8.02 -5.61
CA ARG A 90 7.69 -9.24 -4.85
C ARG A 90 8.79 -9.49 -3.83
N LYS A 91 8.42 -9.82 -2.58
CA LYS A 91 9.30 -10.49 -1.62
C LYS A 91 9.52 -11.93 -2.13
N ARG A 92 10.77 -12.39 -2.16
CA ARG A 92 11.13 -13.66 -2.82
C ARG A 92 11.18 -14.83 -1.86
N TYR A 93 11.64 -14.59 -0.64
CA TYR A 93 11.89 -15.64 0.34
C TYR A 93 11.22 -15.31 1.66
N GLU A 94 10.77 -16.33 2.39
CA GLU A 94 10.11 -16.16 3.69
C GLU A 94 10.99 -15.40 4.69
N ASN A 95 12.28 -15.75 4.71
CA ASN A 95 13.31 -15.17 5.59
C ASN A 95 13.92 -13.86 5.06
N GLU A 96 13.46 -13.35 3.91
CA GLU A 96 13.88 -12.04 3.42
C GLU A 96 13.23 -10.94 4.25
N TRP A 97 14.04 -10.24 5.06
CA TRP A 97 13.57 -9.07 5.80
C TRP A 97 13.75 -7.81 4.97
N ILE A 98 12.66 -7.10 4.71
CA ILE A 98 12.66 -5.83 3.99
C ILE A 98 12.68 -4.72 5.04
N VAL A 99 13.70 -3.87 4.98
CA VAL A 99 13.79 -2.68 5.85
C VAL A 99 13.43 -1.45 5.03
N PHE A 100 12.38 -0.75 5.43
CA PHE A 100 11.93 0.47 4.76
C PHE A 100 12.67 1.71 5.28
N PRO A 101 12.79 2.79 4.48
CA PRO A 101 13.48 4.00 4.90
C PRO A 101 12.92 4.70 6.15
N TRP A 102 11.63 4.50 6.45
CA TRP A 102 10.97 5.04 7.64
C TRP A 102 11.12 4.15 8.89
N GLU A 103 11.71 2.96 8.76
CA GLU A 103 11.93 2.06 9.89
C GLU A 103 13.31 2.30 10.53
N LYS A 104 13.49 1.82 11.76
CA LYS A 104 14.76 1.91 12.47
C LYS A 104 15.85 1.17 11.69
N GLY A 105 16.91 1.89 11.32
CA GLY A 105 18.02 1.33 10.51
C GLY A 105 17.77 1.37 9.01
N GLY A 106 16.57 1.80 8.58
CA GLY A 106 16.27 2.17 7.21
C GLY A 106 17.13 3.33 6.73
N ARG A 107 17.48 3.32 5.44
CA ARG A 107 18.17 4.44 4.80
C ARG A 107 17.43 4.77 3.51
N LEU A 108 17.23 6.05 3.26
CA LEU A 108 16.88 6.55 1.93
C LEU A 108 18.09 6.26 1.04
N LYS A 109 17.93 5.36 0.07
CA LYS A 109 18.90 5.10 -0.98
C LYS A 109 18.50 5.85 -2.24
#